data_AF-A0A1W9VPZ9-F1
#
_entry.id   AF-A0A1W9VPZ9-F1
#
_cell.length_a   1.000
_cell.length_b   1.000
_cell.length_c   1.000
_cell.angle_alpha   90.00
_cell.angle_beta   90.00
_cell.angle_gamma   90.00
#
_symmetry.space_group_name_H-M   'P 1'
#
loop_
_entity.id
_entity.type
_entity.pdbx_description
1 polymer ?
#
loop_
_entity_poly.entity_id
_entity_poly.type
_entity_poly.pdbx_seq_one_letter_code
_entity_poly.pdbx_strand_id
1 'polypeptide(L)'
;MDKIYNSGIIIGKFMPLHTGHLNLITYGLKHCKKITILLVGTKEDPIEPKLRYSWLVEHYKDNPYLNIEVTFRDNINRLPQEQRTAAWCELIANKYSKLDCIISSESYGDQLADYLGVAHLKFDHKREMTPISATEIRANYKKHIHYLPDHVKPFFNTEKK
;
A
#
# COMPACT_ATOMS: atom_id res chain seq x y z
N MET A 1 2.00 -24.25 7.08
CA MET A 1 2.64 -23.90 5.81
C MET A 1 3.76 -22.95 6.11
N ASP A 2 4.98 -23.31 5.73
CA ASP A 2 6.13 -22.42 5.89
C ASP A 2 6.00 -21.21 4.95
N LYS A 3 6.38 -20.04 5.46
CA LYS A 3 6.47 -18.82 4.67
C LYS A 3 7.64 -18.95 3.69
N ILE A 4 7.42 -18.60 2.43
CA ILE A 4 8.40 -18.70 1.35
C ILE A 4 9.46 -17.59 1.48
N TYR A 5 9.05 -16.39 1.87
CA TYR A 5 9.89 -15.20 1.93
C TYR A 5 10.10 -14.75 3.38
N ASN A 6 11.29 -14.26 3.73
CA ASN A 6 11.55 -13.72 5.07
C ASN A 6 10.99 -12.30 5.22
N SER A 7 11.05 -11.49 4.17
CA SER A 7 10.60 -10.09 4.17
C SER A 7 9.91 -9.73 2.85
N GLY A 8 8.84 -8.95 2.94
CA GLY A 8 8.17 -8.35 1.79
C GLY A 8 7.82 -6.89 2.05
N ILE A 9 7.66 -6.11 0.98
CA ILE A 9 7.23 -4.72 1.07
C ILE A 9 5.97 -4.48 0.23
N ILE A 10 5.08 -3.64 0.77
CA ILE A 10 3.92 -3.10 0.07
C ILE A 10 4.04 -1.59 0.09
N ILE A 11 3.99 -0.95 -1.07
CA ILE A 11 4.06 0.51 -1.20
C ILE A 11 2.68 1.01 -1.61
N GLY A 12 2.14 1.99 -0.90
CA GLY A 12 0.78 2.44 -1.18
C GLY A 12 0.42 3.77 -0.54
N LYS A 13 -0.59 4.43 -1.12
CA LYS A 13 -1.18 5.63 -0.53
C LYS A 13 -2.24 5.31 0.52
N PHE A 14 -3.01 4.21 0.38
CA PHE A 14 -4.10 3.84 1.31
C PHE A 14 -5.11 4.99 1.54
N MET A 15 -5.58 5.60 0.45
CA MET A 15 -6.35 6.85 0.48
C MET A 15 -7.74 6.72 -0.16
N PRO A 16 -8.73 6.07 0.46
CA PRO A 16 -8.69 5.49 1.80
C PRO A 16 -8.18 4.04 1.83
N LEU A 17 -7.97 3.51 3.04
CA LEU A 17 -7.82 2.08 3.26
C LEU A 17 -9.14 1.38 2.88
N HIS A 18 -9.06 0.25 2.16
CA HIS A 18 -10.22 -0.46 1.65
C HIS A 18 -9.94 -1.96 1.49
N THR A 19 -10.97 -2.78 1.29
CA THR A 19 -10.88 -4.24 1.21
C THR A 19 -9.83 -4.74 0.21
N GLY A 20 -9.69 -4.12 -0.96
CA GLY A 20 -8.62 -4.46 -1.92
C GLY A 20 -7.21 -4.36 -1.31
N HIS A 21 -6.91 -3.30 -0.56
CA HIS A 21 -5.64 -3.17 0.17
C HIS A 21 -5.50 -4.25 1.24
N LEU A 22 -6.57 -4.54 1.99
CA LEU A 22 -6.54 -5.57 3.03
C LEU A 22 -6.27 -6.96 2.45
N ASN A 23 -6.85 -7.26 1.30
CA ASN A 23 -6.63 -8.51 0.58
C ASN A 23 -5.18 -8.63 0.09
N LEU A 24 -4.60 -7.55 -0.45
CA LEU A 24 -3.19 -7.48 -0.84
C LEU A 24 -2.25 -7.73 0.35
N ILE A 25 -2.49 -7.07 1.48
CA ILE A 25 -1.69 -7.22 2.70
C ILE A 25 -1.84 -8.64 3.27
N THR A 26 -3.06 -9.17 3.30
CA THR A 26 -3.34 -10.56 3.71
C THR A 26 -2.61 -11.56 2.83
N TYR A 27 -2.57 -11.33 1.51
CA TYR A 27 -1.79 -12.14 0.59
C TYR A 27 -0.29 -12.07 0.92
N GLY A 28 0.28 -10.88 1.11
CA GLY A 28 1.66 -10.71 1.54
C GLY A 28 1.97 -11.46 2.85
N LEU A 29 1.13 -11.29 3.87
CA LEU A 29 1.24 -11.97 5.15
C LEU A 29 1.15 -13.49 5.04
N LYS A 30 0.48 -14.05 4.02
CA LYS A 30 0.46 -15.50 3.77
C LYS A 30 1.81 -16.02 3.27
N HIS A 31 2.56 -15.23 2.52
CA HIS A 31 3.80 -15.65 1.86
C HIS A 31 5.08 -15.20 2.57
N CYS A 32 5.02 -14.16 3.40
CA CYS A 32 6.18 -13.57 4.06
C CYS A 32 6.17 -13.77 5.59
N LYS A 33 7.35 -13.92 6.20
CA LYS A 33 7.49 -13.91 7.67
C LYS A 33 7.31 -12.52 8.27
N LYS A 34 7.73 -11.47 7.54
CA LYS A 34 7.54 -10.06 7.91
C LYS A 34 7.13 -9.25 6.69
N ILE A 35 6.24 -8.28 6.90
CA ILE A 35 5.80 -7.33 5.88
C ILE A 35 6.10 -5.91 6.36
N THR A 36 6.69 -5.10 5.51
CA THR A 36 6.73 -3.64 5.68
C THR A 36 5.69 -2.99 4.78
N ILE A 37 4.80 -2.19 5.34
CA ILE A 37 3.95 -1.28 4.58
C ILE A 37 4.64 0.08 4.56
N LEU A 38 5.03 0.53 3.37
CA LEU A 38 5.51 1.88 3.14
C LEU A 38 4.36 2.76 2.67
N LEU A 39 3.75 3.48 3.61
CA LEU A 39 2.72 4.47 3.33
C LEU A 39 3.37 5.73 2.76
N VAL A 40 2.99 6.07 1.52
CA VAL A 40 3.45 7.28 0.84
C VAL A 40 2.45 8.42 1.09
N GLY A 41 2.95 9.54 1.59
CA GLY A 41 2.15 10.75 1.84
C GLY A 41 2.76 11.99 1.19
N THR A 42 1.90 12.95 0.83
CA THR A 42 2.27 14.32 0.44
C THR A 42 1.44 15.33 1.21
N LYS A 43 1.86 16.61 1.22
CA LYS A 43 1.11 17.69 1.88
C LYS A 43 -0.21 18.02 1.18
N GLU A 44 -0.31 17.70 -0.10
CA GLU A 44 -1.46 17.98 -0.96
C GLU A 44 -2.45 16.79 -1.03
N ASP A 45 -2.18 15.68 -0.34
CA ASP A 45 -3.08 14.52 -0.34
C ASP A 45 -4.44 14.88 0.30
N PRO A 46 -5.59 14.57 -0.34
CA PRO A 46 -6.93 14.86 0.18
C PRO A 46 -7.27 14.24 1.54
N ILE A 47 -6.56 13.18 1.94
CA ILE A 47 -6.70 12.55 3.25
C ILE A 47 -5.31 12.53 3.89
N GLU A 48 -5.20 13.12 5.07
CA GLU A 48 -3.90 13.28 5.72
C GLU A 48 -3.16 11.94 5.91
N PRO A 49 -1.85 11.89 5.62
CA PRO A 49 -1.04 10.69 5.84
C PRO A 49 -1.14 10.14 7.27
N LYS A 50 -1.24 11.02 8.27
CA LYS A 50 -1.38 10.63 9.68
C LYS A 50 -2.67 9.86 9.94
N LEU A 51 -3.78 10.29 9.35
CA LEU A 51 -5.06 9.60 9.47
C LEU A 51 -5.01 8.23 8.78
N ARG A 52 -4.44 8.17 7.57
CA ARG A 52 -4.26 6.90 6.84
C ARG A 52 -3.37 5.91 7.57
N TYR A 53 -2.30 6.41 8.18
CA TYR A 53 -1.44 5.62 9.07
C TYR A 53 -2.22 5.07 10.27
N SER A 54 -3.04 5.89 10.93
CA SER A 54 -3.87 5.42 12.05
C SER A 54 -4.85 4.32 11.65
N TRP A 55 -5.40 4.33 10.43
CA TRP A 55 -6.24 3.23 9.94
C TRP A 55 -5.47 1.93 9.80
N LEU A 56 -4.26 1.98 9.24
CA LEU A 56 -3.42 0.78 9.15
C LEU A 56 -3.02 0.26 10.54
N VAL A 57 -2.62 1.15 11.45
CA VAL A 57 -2.24 0.77 12.82
C VAL A 57 -3.42 0.15 13.55
N GLU A 58 -4.60 0.77 13.51
CA GLU A 58 -5.80 0.22 14.17
C GLU A 58 -6.17 -1.15 13.59
N HIS A 59 -6.12 -1.32 12.27
CA HIS A 59 -6.48 -2.59 11.64
C HIS A 59 -5.49 -3.72 11.95
N TYR A 60 -4.20 -3.40 12.12
CA TYR A 60 -3.13 -4.40 12.30
C TYR A 60 -2.47 -4.35 13.68
N LYS A 61 -3.10 -3.73 14.69
CA LYS A 61 -2.52 -3.53 16.03
C LYS A 61 -2.04 -4.81 16.71
N ASP A 62 -2.70 -5.93 16.43
CA ASP A 62 -2.39 -7.23 17.03
C ASP A 62 -1.46 -8.10 16.13
N ASN A 63 -0.93 -7.54 15.04
CA ASN A 63 -0.08 -8.27 14.10
C ASN A 63 1.41 -7.90 14.25
N PRO A 64 2.22 -8.71 14.96
CA PRO A 64 3.63 -8.40 15.21
C PRO A 64 4.53 -8.59 13.98
N TYR A 65 4.00 -9.16 12.89
CA TYR A 65 4.74 -9.42 11.66
C TYR A 65 4.63 -8.29 10.64
N LEU A 66 3.88 -7.24 10.98
CA LEU A 66 3.63 -6.11 10.11
C LEU A 66 4.26 -4.84 10.70
N ASN A 67 5.15 -4.21 9.93
CA ASN A 67 5.75 -2.93 10.24
C ASN A 67 5.15 -1.87 9.31
N ILE A 68 4.71 -0.73 9.86
CA ILE A 68 4.11 0.36 9.07
C ILE A 68 5.03 1.57 9.17
N GLU A 69 5.47 2.04 8.02
CA GLU A 69 6.32 3.22 7.91
C GLU A 69 5.64 4.28 7.06
N VAL A 70 5.83 5.55 7.41
CA VAL A 70 5.36 6.69 6.61
C VAL A 70 6.55 7.35 5.94
N THR A 71 6.42 7.66 4.66
CA THR A 71 7.40 8.42 3.91
C THR A 71 6.76 9.60 3.20
N PHE A 72 7.39 10.76 3.33
CA PHE A 72 7.04 11.98 2.62
C PHE A 72 8.08 12.19 1.54
N ARG A 73 7.70 12.03 0.27
CA ARG A 73 8.62 12.07 -0.88
C ARG A 73 8.08 12.94 -2.00
N ASP A 74 7.70 14.17 -1.64
CA ASP A 74 7.24 15.19 -2.59
C ASP A 74 8.27 15.45 -3.69
N ASN A 75 9.56 15.36 -3.35
CA ASN A 75 10.66 15.49 -4.31
C ASN A 75 10.61 14.40 -5.40
N ILE A 76 10.43 13.13 -5.03
CA ILE A 76 10.30 12.04 -6.00
C ILE A 76 8.99 12.18 -6.76
N ASN A 77 7.88 12.47 -6.08
CA ASN A 77 6.56 12.56 -6.71
C ASN A 77 6.43 13.70 -7.73
N ARG A 78 7.27 14.74 -7.63
CA ARG A 78 7.35 15.86 -8.59
C ARG A 78 8.29 15.59 -9.77
N LEU A 79 9.04 14.48 -9.77
CA LEU A 79 9.86 14.09 -10.92
C LEU A 79 8.98 13.71 -12.13
N PRO A 80 9.50 13.84 -13.37
CA PRO A 80 8.89 13.25 -14.54
C PRO A 80 8.56 11.76 -14.35
N GLN A 81 7.51 11.27 -15.00
CA GLN A 81 7.00 9.90 -14.76
C GLN A 81 8.07 8.84 -15.02
N GLU A 82 8.85 9.04 -16.08
CA GLU A 82 9.94 8.17 -16.49
C GLU A 82 11.10 8.11 -15.48
N GLN A 83 11.28 9.14 -14.64
CA GLN A 83 12.32 9.18 -13.60
C GLN A 83 11.80 8.72 -12.23
N ARG A 84 10.49 8.78 -12.00
CA ARG A 84 9.87 8.42 -10.72
C ARG A 84 10.15 6.98 -10.32
N THR A 85 9.99 6.03 -11.24
CA THR A 85 10.24 4.61 -10.92
C THR A 85 11.69 4.39 -10.52
N ALA A 86 12.67 4.92 -11.28
CA ALA A 86 14.08 4.78 -10.95
C ALA A 86 14.44 5.37 -9.57
N ALA A 87 13.94 6.57 -9.26
CA ALA A 87 14.16 7.19 -7.95
C ALA A 87 13.52 6.41 -6.80
N TRP A 88 12.35 5.79 -7.02
CA TRP A 88 11.76 4.87 -6.06
C TRP A 88 12.61 3.60 -5.91
N CYS A 89 13.10 3.03 -7.00
CA CYS A 89 13.97 1.86 -6.96
C CYS A 89 15.23 2.11 -6.13
N GLU A 90 15.93 3.22 -6.36
CA GLU A 90 17.10 3.61 -5.57
C GLU A 90 16.77 3.82 -4.10
N LEU A 91 15.66 4.49 -3.79
CA LEU A 91 15.21 4.69 -2.41
C LEU A 91 14.98 3.36 -1.69
N ILE A 92 14.30 2.42 -2.35
CA ILE A 92 13.97 1.12 -1.77
C ILE A 92 15.24 0.28 -1.61
N ALA A 93 16.13 0.27 -2.61
CA ALA A 93 17.42 -0.42 -2.55
C ALA A 93 18.27 0.04 -1.37
N ASN A 94 18.37 1.36 -1.19
CA ASN A 94 19.18 1.96 -0.13
C ASN A 94 18.61 1.73 1.27
N LYS A 95 17.28 1.71 1.40
CA LYS A 95 16.60 1.62 2.70
C LYS A 95 16.34 0.18 3.15
N TYR A 96 16.11 -0.74 2.22
CA TYR A 96 15.66 -2.11 2.50
C TYR A 96 16.60 -3.15 1.87
N SER A 97 17.84 -3.23 2.39
CA SER A 97 18.91 -4.10 1.86
C SER A 97 18.69 -5.61 2.03
N LYS A 98 17.64 -6.05 2.73
CA LYS A 98 17.32 -7.47 3.01
C LYS A 98 15.89 -7.82 2.58
N LEU A 99 15.43 -7.24 1.48
CA LEU A 99 14.10 -7.46 0.96
C LEU A 99 14.07 -8.70 0.07
N ASP A 100 13.17 -9.65 0.32
CA ASP A 100 13.06 -10.85 -0.53
C ASP A 100 12.01 -10.69 -1.64
N CYS A 101 11.02 -9.81 -1.44
CA CYS A 101 9.98 -9.58 -2.44
C CYS A 101 9.27 -8.22 -2.39
N ILE A 102 8.75 -7.82 -3.56
CA ILE A 102 7.73 -6.77 -3.72
C ILE A 102 6.36 -7.42 -3.79
N ILE A 103 5.36 -6.86 -3.12
CA ILE A 103 3.97 -7.30 -3.20
C ILE A 103 3.13 -6.14 -3.71
N SER A 104 2.48 -6.32 -4.86
CA SER A 104 1.66 -5.25 -5.44
C SER A 104 0.54 -5.77 -6.35
N SER A 105 -0.44 -4.91 -6.58
CA SER A 105 -1.47 -5.07 -7.61
C SER A 105 -1.21 -4.21 -8.85
N GLU A 106 -0.05 -3.55 -8.93
CA GLU A 106 0.22 -2.49 -9.90
C GLU A 106 1.46 -2.86 -10.74
N SER A 107 1.55 -2.33 -11.96
CA SER A 107 2.62 -2.70 -12.90
C SER A 107 4.00 -2.22 -12.46
N TYR A 108 4.09 -1.19 -11.62
CA TYR A 108 5.38 -0.70 -11.10
C TYR A 108 6.13 -1.78 -10.30
N GLY A 109 5.41 -2.77 -9.74
CA GLY A 109 6.02 -3.82 -8.94
C GLY A 109 6.97 -4.70 -9.74
N ASP A 110 6.74 -4.86 -11.05
CA ASP A 110 7.66 -5.57 -11.95
C ASP A 110 8.99 -4.83 -12.07
N GLN A 111 8.93 -3.55 -12.43
CA GLN A 111 10.11 -2.71 -12.60
C GLN A 111 10.93 -2.62 -11.31
N LEU A 112 10.25 -2.53 -10.16
CA LEU A 112 10.91 -2.46 -8.86
C LEU A 112 11.57 -3.79 -8.48
N ALA A 113 10.90 -4.91 -8.72
CA ALA A 113 11.43 -6.24 -8.43
C ALA A 113 12.63 -6.57 -9.32
N ASP A 114 12.53 -6.27 -10.63
CA ASP A 114 13.61 -6.46 -11.59
C ASP A 114 14.84 -5.62 -11.22
N TYR A 115 14.65 -4.35 -10.85
CA TYR A 115 15.76 -3.47 -10.44
C TYR A 115 16.46 -3.98 -9.17
N LEU A 116 15.69 -4.47 -8.19
CA LEU A 116 16.22 -4.93 -6.91
C LEU A 116 16.74 -6.37 -6.95
N GLY A 117 16.45 -7.12 -8.01
CA GLY A 117 16.77 -8.55 -8.10
C GLY A 117 15.98 -9.41 -7.10
N VAL A 118 14.72 -9.05 -6.82
CA VAL A 118 13.86 -9.73 -5.84
C VAL A 118 12.60 -10.30 -6.50
N ALA A 119 11.84 -11.13 -5.79
CA ALA A 119 10.60 -11.67 -6.36
C ALA A 119 9.47 -10.61 -6.42
N HIS A 120 8.62 -10.67 -7.43
CA HIS A 120 7.36 -9.92 -7.46
C HIS A 120 6.16 -10.84 -7.19
N LEU A 121 5.50 -10.62 -6.06
CA LEU A 121 4.25 -11.28 -5.68
C LEU A 121 3.08 -10.42 -6.16
N LYS A 122 2.69 -10.65 -7.43
CA LYS A 122 1.51 -10.02 -8.01
C LYS A 122 0.23 -10.51 -7.34
N PHE A 123 -0.68 -9.58 -7.06
CA PHE A 123 -1.99 -9.91 -6.52
C PHE A 123 -3.08 -9.08 -7.18
N ASP A 124 -4.10 -9.73 -7.73
CA ASP A 124 -5.32 -9.10 -8.25
C ASP A 124 -5.08 -7.89 -9.19
N HIS A 125 -4.08 -7.98 -10.07
CA HIS A 125 -3.69 -6.84 -10.93
C HIS A 125 -4.85 -6.34 -11.81
N LYS A 126 -5.71 -7.25 -12.28
CA LYS A 126 -6.90 -6.93 -13.07
C LYS A 126 -8.11 -6.51 -12.22
N ARG A 127 -7.99 -6.54 -10.88
CA ARG A 127 -9.08 -6.27 -9.92
C ARG A 127 -10.32 -7.14 -10.17
N GLU A 128 -10.09 -8.41 -10.49
CA GLU A 128 -11.16 -9.39 -10.74
C GLU A 128 -11.76 -9.88 -9.42
N MET A 129 -10.95 -9.99 -8.36
CA MET A 129 -11.44 -10.41 -7.03
C MET A 129 -12.07 -9.25 -6.27
N THR A 130 -11.44 -8.07 -6.29
CA THR A 130 -11.96 -6.87 -5.62
C THR A 130 -12.00 -5.68 -6.61
N PRO A 131 -13.10 -5.51 -7.36
CA PRO A 131 -13.22 -4.51 -8.43
C PRO A 131 -13.45 -3.11 -7.86
N ILE A 132 -12.46 -2.55 -7.18
CA ILE A 132 -12.53 -1.23 -6.58
C ILE A 132 -11.15 -0.56 -6.54
N SER A 133 -11.14 0.76 -6.63
CA SER A 133 -9.98 1.58 -6.34
C SER A 133 -10.29 2.65 -5.30
N ALA A 134 -9.24 3.11 -4.63
CA ALA A 134 -9.34 4.24 -3.72
C ALA A 134 -9.90 5.51 -4.41
N THR A 135 -9.60 5.71 -5.70
CA THR A 135 -10.12 6.83 -6.49
C THR A 135 -11.63 6.73 -6.69
N GLU A 136 -12.16 5.55 -7.02
CA GLU A 136 -13.61 5.32 -7.15
C GLU A 136 -14.33 5.54 -5.82
N ILE A 137 -13.76 5.07 -4.70
CA ILE A 137 -14.33 5.32 -3.37
C ILE A 137 -14.39 6.81 -3.06
N ARG A 138 -13.32 7.58 -3.33
CA ARG A 138 -13.35 9.04 -3.11
C ARG A 138 -14.36 9.74 -4.01
N ALA A 139 -14.59 9.25 -5.23
CA ALA A 139 -15.56 9.82 -6.15
C ALA A 139 -17.02 9.56 -5.73
N ASN A 140 -17.33 8.38 -5.17
CA ASN A 140 -18.66 8.05 -4.68
C ASN A 140 -18.64 7.07 -3.50
N TYR A 141 -18.26 7.56 -2.33
CA TYR A 141 -18.08 6.69 -1.16
C TYR A 141 -19.37 5.99 -0.76
N LYS A 142 -20.54 6.61 -0.94
CA LYS A 142 -21.84 6.04 -0.56
C LYS A 142 -22.12 4.73 -1.30
N LYS A 143 -21.83 4.70 -2.60
CA LYS A 143 -21.96 3.48 -3.43
C LYS A 143 -20.97 2.39 -3.01
N HIS A 144 -19.79 2.79 -2.56
CA HIS A 144 -18.66 1.88 -2.29
C HIS A 144 -18.36 1.68 -0.80
N ILE A 145 -19.25 2.09 0.09
CA ILE A 145 -19.03 2.09 1.55
C ILE A 145 -18.80 0.68 2.12
N HIS A 146 -19.29 -0.35 1.46
CA HIS A 146 -19.10 -1.75 1.83
C HIS A 146 -17.66 -2.25 1.61
N TYR A 147 -16.85 -1.53 0.82
CA TYR A 147 -15.41 -1.81 0.69
C TYR A 147 -14.56 -1.13 1.77
N LEU A 148 -15.15 -0.31 2.63
CA LEU A 148 -14.43 0.38 3.70
C LEU A 148 -14.47 -0.45 4.98
N PRO A 149 -13.34 -0.62 5.68
CA PRO A 149 -13.34 -1.14 7.04
C PRO A 149 -14.15 -0.24 7.97
N ASP A 150 -14.74 -0.82 9.02
CA ASP A 150 -15.64 -0.07 9.92
C ASP A 150 -14.96 1.13 10.60
N HIS A 151 -13.69 1.02 10.95
CA HIS A 151 -12.92 2.12 11.55
C HIS A 151 -12.54 3.23 10.55
N VAL A 152 -12.72 2.99 9.23
CA VAL A 152 -12.47 3.99 8.16
C VAL A 152 -13.77 4.72 7.80
N LYS A 153 -14.93 4.05 7.86
CA LYS A 153 -16.24 4.62 7.51
C LYS A 153 -16.55 5.97 8.20
N PRO A 154 -16.22 6.21 9.50
CA PRO A 154 -16.50 7.47 10.17
C PRO A 154 -16.00 8.70 9.42
N PHE A 155 -14.83 8.64 8.78
CA PHE A 155 -14.27 9.76 8.01
C PHE A 155 -15.24 10.26 6.93
N PHE A 156 -15.92 9.34 6.24
CA PHE A 156 -16.87 9.68 5.18
C PHE A 156 -18.26 10.05 5.69
N ASN A 157 -18.62 9.59 6.90
CA ASN A 157 -19.91 9.87 7.52
C ASN A 157 -19.95 11.24 8.21
N THR A 158 -18.80 11.78 8.62
CA THR A 158 -18.71 13.09 9.28
C THR A 158 -18.64 14.26 8.30
N GLU A 159 -18.27 14.01 7.03
CA GLU A 159 -18.40 15.00 5.96
C GLU A 159 -19.87 15.12 5.53
N LYS A 160 -20.67 15.81 6.35
CA LYS A 160 -21.84 16.52 5.84
C LYS A 160 -21.32 17.57 4.84
N LYS A 161 -21.34 17.23 3.55
CA LYS A 161 -21.45 18.26 2.50
C LYS A 161 -22.82 18.89 2.56
#